data_AF-A0A6N7XV46-F1
#
_entry.id   AF-A0A6N7XV46-F1
#
_cell.length_a   1.000
_cell.length_b   1.000
_cell.length_c   1.000
_cell.angle_alpha   90.00
_cell.angle_beta   90.00
_cell.angle_gamma   90.00
#
_symmetry.space_group_name_H-M   'P 1'
#
loop_
_entity.id
_entity.type
_entity.pdbx_description
1 polymer ?
#
loop_
_entity_poly.entity_id
_entity_poly.type
_entity_poly.pdbx_seq_one_letter_code
_entity_poly.pdbx_strand_id
1 'polypeptide(L)'
;MDESIPFLIITSYCGLIFMIIGIYAIKRKTPMHFWSGTTVKVEEISDIKAYNRANGIMWISYGILMALSGLISLIFGTNIGGIFLIILCTVGLIMLVSTYRGIYNKYRKDR
;
A
#
# COMPACT_ATOMS: atom_id res chain seq x y z
N MET A 1 -15.47 -19.20 13.89
CA MET A 1 -14.48 -18.43 14.69
C MET A 1 -13.08 -19.01 14.49
N ASP A 2 -12.96 -20.33 14.45
CA ASP A 2 -11.68 -21.06 14.27
C ASP A 2 -10.87 -20.60 13.05
N GLU A 3 -11.51 -20.33 11.91
CA GLU A 3 -10.83 -19.84 10.69
C GLU A 3 -10.48 -18.34 10.74
N SER A 4 -11.20 -17.55 11.53
CA SER A 4 -11.03 -16.09 11.58
C SER A 4 -9.70 -15.70 12.23
N ILE A 5 -9.20 -16.50 13.17
CA ILE A 5 -7.93 -16.22 13.89
C ILE A 5 -6.72 -16.39 12.95
N PRO A 6 -6.53 -17.53 12.25
CA PRO A 6 -5.48 -17.65 11.24
C PRO A 6 -5.59 -16.58 10.15
N PHE A 7 -6.81 -16.30 9.68
CA PHE A 7 -7.04 -15.28 8.65
C PHE A 7 -6.61 -13.88 9.11
N LEU A 8 -6.94 -13.50 10.35
CA LEU A 8 -6.50 -12.24 10.95
C LEU A 8 -4.97 -12.15 11.04
N ILE A 9 -4.31 -13.21 11.49
CA ILE A 9 -2.85 -13.22 11.65
C ILE A 9 -2.16 -13.01 10.30
N ILE A 10 -2.61 -13.74 9.27
CA ILE A 10 -2.04 -13.66 7.92
C ILE A 10 -2.27 -12.27 7.33
N THR A 11 -3.51 -11.77 7.36
CA THR A 11 -3.86 -10.46 6.79
C THR A 11 -3.16 -9.31 7.52
N SER A 12 -3.02 -9.42 8.84
CA SER A 12 -2.26 -8.46 9.66
C SER A 12 -0.77 -8.48 9.35
N TYR A 13 -0.17 -9.66 9.18
CA TYR A 13 1.23 -9.80 8.80
C TYR A 13 1.51 -9.18 7.43
N CYS A 14 0.67 -9.49 6.42
CA CYS A 14 0.76 -8.87 5.10
C CYS A 14 0.57 -7.34 5.17
N GLY A 15 -0.41 -6.87 5.93
CA GLY A 15 -0.65 -5.45 6.14
C GLY A 15 0.56 -4.75 6.76
N LEU A 16 1.19 -5.36 7.76
CA LEU A 16 2.38 -4.84 8.42
C LEU A 16 3.54 -4.66 7.44
N ILE A 17 3.76 -5.60 6.50
CA ILE A 17 4.79 -5.46 5.47
C ILE A 17 4.56 -4.19 4.63
N PHE A 18 3.33 -3.95 4.17
CA PHE A 18 3.00 -2.74 3.40
C PHE A 18 3.16 -1.46 4.23
N MET A 19 2.79 -1.49 5.50
CA MET A 19 3.02 -0.35 6.40
C MET A 19 4.51 -0.07 6.61
N ILE A 20 5.34 -1.10 6.77
CA ILE A 20 6.80 -0.96 6.87
C ILE A 20 7.36 -0.33 5.59
N ILE A 21 6.92 -0.79 4.41
CA ILE A 21 7.30 -0.19 3.12
C ILE A 21 6.91 1.29 3.09
N GLY A 22 5.71 1.64 3.56
CA GLY A 22 5.27 3.02 3.56
C GLY A 22 6.02 3.91 4.56
N ILE A 23 6.34 3.41 5.75
CA ILE A 23 7.20 4.10 6.73
C ILE A 23 8.61 4.29 6.16
N TYR A 24 9.15 3.24 5.52
CA TYR A 24 10.43 3.30 4.83
C TYR A 24 10.42 4.37 3.74
N ALA A 25 9.36 4.42 2.91
CA ALA A 25 9.20 5.42 1.87
C ALA A 25 9.25 6.84 2.46
N ILE A 26 8.50 7.13 3.53
CA ILE A 26 8.49 8.45 4.19
C ILE A 26 9.88 8.87 4.66
N LYS A 27 10.68 7.93 5.18
CA LYS A 27 12.01 8.20 5.72
C LYS A 27 13.10 8.28 4.64
N ARG A 28 12.84 7.77 3.44
CA ARG A 28 13.81 7.66 2.35
C ARG A 28 14.24 9.05 1.85
N LYS A 29 15.53 9.20 1.53
CA LYS A 29 16.13 10.45 1.00
C LYS A 29 16.18 10.50 -0.52
N THR A 30 16.14 9.34 -1.17
CA THR A 30 16.02 9.18 -2.62
C THR A 30 14.58 8.86 -2.99
N PRO A 31 14.14 9.10 -4.24
CA PRO A 31 12.78 8.79 -4.67
C PRO A 31 12.41 7.35 -4.40
N MET A 32 11.27 7.11 -3.78
CA MET A 32 10.69 5.78 -3.61
C MET A 32 10.39 5.14 -4.97
N HIS A 33 10.62 3.83 -5.06
CA HIS A 33 10.30 3.04 -6.24
C HIS A 33 9.04 2.23 -5.96
N PHE A 34 8.13 2.17 -6.94
CA PHE A 34 6.91 1.39 -6.82
C PHE A 34 7.09 -0.04 -7.33
N TRP A 35 7.70 -0.19 -8.51
CA TRP A 35 7.98 -1.51 -9.09
C TRP A 35 9.36 -2.01 -8.67
N SER A 36 9.43 -3.29 -8.32
CA SER A 36 10.70 -3.98 -8.16
C SER A 36 11.50 -3.92 -9.48
N GLY A 37 12.82 -3.75 -9.38
CA GLY A 37 13.71 -3.69 -10.54
C GLY A 37 13.65 -2.40 -11.35
N THR A 38 12.80 -1.42 -10.99
CA THR A 38 12.78 -0.09 -11.60
C THR A 38 13.37 0.97 -10.68
N THR A 39 14.03 1.96 -11.25
CA THR A 39 14.60 3.09 -10.51
C THR A 39 13.96 4.38 -11.00
N VAL A 40 13.43 5.15 -10.06
CA VAL A 40 13.00 6.54 -10.27
C VAL A 40 14.21 7.43 -10.00
N LYS A 41 14.66 8.16 -11.01
CA LYS A 41 15.85 9.00 -10.89
C LYS A 41 15.56 10.27 -10.09
N VAL A 42 16.59 10.79 -9.42
CA VAL A 42 16.49 12.01 -8.61
C VAL A 42 16.13 13.22 -9.48
N GLU A 43 16.66 13.27 -10.69
CA GLU A 43 16.49 14.40 -11.61
C GLU A 43 15.04 14.52 -12.08
N GLU A 44 14.31 13.41 -12.15
CA GLU A 44 12.91 13.33 -12.61
C GLU A 44 11.91 13.93 -11.62
N ILE A 45 12.25 14.04 -10.33
CA ILE A 45 11.30 14.38 -9.26
C ILE A 45 11.57 15.79 -8.73
N SER A 46 10.53 16.64 -8.73
CA SER A 46 10.57 18.04 -8.29
C SER A 46 10.74 18.18 -6.78
N ASP A 47 10.00 17.39 -6.01
CA ASP A 47 10.06 17.35 -4.54
C ASP A 47 10.07 15.89 -4.06
N ILE A 48 11.28 15.41 -3.71
CA ILE A 48 11.48 14.03 -3.26
C ILE A 48 10.78 13.78 -1.92
N LYS A 49 10.79 14.75 -1.01
CA LYS A 49 10.20 14.58 0.34
C LYS A 49 8.69 14.43 0.24
N ALA A 50 8.03 15.29 -0.53
CA ALA A 50 6.60 15.22 -0.75
C ALA A 50 6.19 13.97 -1.55
N TYR A 51 6.94 13.62 -2.60
CA TYR A 51 6.74 12.39 -3.38
C TYR A 51 6.83 11.13 -2.51
N ASN A 52 7.85 11.05 -1.66
CA ASN A 52 8.07 9.94 -0.74
C ASN A 52 6.99 9.86 0.34
N ARG A 53 6.56 11.01 0.86
CA ARG A 53 5.45 11.07 1.83
C ARG A 53 4.15 10.57 1.20
N ALA A 54 3.85 10.97 -0.03
CA ALA A 54 2.64 10.52 -0.74
C ALA A 54 2.67 9.01 -1.02
N ASN A 55 3.79 8.48 -1.51
CA ASN A 55 3.98 7.03 -1.68
C ASN A 55 3.84 6.27 -0.35
N GLY A 56 4.40 6.83 0.71
CA GLY A 56 4.34 6.21 2.02
C GLY A 56 2.93 6.13 2.60
N ILE A 57 2.16 7.22 2.50
CA ILE A 57 0.74 7.23 2.87
C ILE A 57 -0.03 6.18 2.06
N MET A 58 0.18 6.13 0.75
CA MET A 58 -0.47 5.15 -0.12
C MET A 58 -0.21 3.70 0.34
N TRP A 59 1.05 3.33 0.61
CA TRP A 59 1.40 1.98 1.08
C TRP A 59 0.85 1.68 2.49
N ILE A 60 0.91 2.65 3.41
CA ILE A 60 0.34 2.50 4.76
C ILE A 60 -1.18 2.29 4.69
N SER A 61 -1.89 3.11 3.91
CA SER A 61 -3.34 2.99 3.74
C SER A 61 -3.70 1.61 3.17
N TYR A 62 -2.98 1.12 2.18
CA TYR A 62 -3.20 -0.22 1.63
C TYR A 62 -2.96 -1.32 2.68
N GLY A 63 -1.88 -1.19 3.47
CA GLY A 63 -1.59 -2.11 4.58
C GLY A 63 -2.66 -2.11 5.68
N ILE A 64 -3.21 -0.93 6.02
CA ILE A 64 -4.31 -0.81 6.99
C ILE A 64 -5.57 -1.51 6.48
N LEU A 65 -5.96 -1.26 5.22
CA LEU A 65 -7.11 -1.94 4.61
C LEU A 65 -6.92 -3.46 4.60
N MET A 66 -5.69 -3.93 4.34
CA MET A 66 -5.35 -5.36 4.39
C MET A 66 -5.60 -5.94 5.78
N ALA A 67 -5.10 -5.30 6.85
CA ALA A 67 -5.32 -5.75 8.22
C ALA A 67 -6.80 -5.64 8.65
N LEU A 68 -7.53 -4.63 8.16
CA LEU A 68 -8.97 -4.47 8.41
C LEU A 68 -9.78 -5.65 7.86
N SER A 69 -9.36 -6.29 6.77
CA SER A 69 -10.03 -7.51 6.28
C SER A 69 -10.06 -8.63 7.33
N GLY A 70 -8.98 -8.78 8.09
CA GLY A 70 -8.89 -9.72 9.21
C GLY A 70 -9.82 -9.35 10.37
N LEU A 71 -9.92 -8.07 10.71
CA LEU A 71 -10.85 -7.60 11.75
C LEU A 71 -12.31 -7.78 11.32
N ILE A 72 -12.63 -7.52 10.05
CA ILE A 72 -13.95 -7.80 9.46
C ILE A 72 -14.29 -9.30 9.58
N SER A 73 -13.31 -10.17 9.33
CA SER A 73 -13.47 -11.63 9.47
C SER A 73 -13.82 -12.08 10.90
N LEU A 74 -13.41 -11.34 11.93
CA LEU A 74 -13.77 -11.65 13.31
C LEU A 74 -15.22 -11.29 13.64
N ILE A 75 -15.68 -10.15 13.13
CA ILE A 75 -16.99 -9.59 13.48
C ILE A 75 -18.10 -10.17 12.59
N PHE A 76 -17.81 -10.34 11.31
CA PHE A 76 -18.80 -10.68 10.27
C PHE A 76 -18.56 -12.06 9.63
N GLY A 77 -17.50 -12.77 10.05
CA GLY A 77 -17.14 -14.09 9.55
C GLY A 77 -16.20 -14.07 8.35
N THR A 78 -15.48 -15.19 8.15
CA THR A 78 -14.40 -15.33 7.15
C THR A 78 -14.85 -15.08 5.72
N ASN A 79 -16.08 -15.43 5.37
CA ASN A 79 -16.61 -15.19 4.02
C ASN A 79 -16.62 -13.69 3.67
N ILE A 80 -17.09 -12.84 4.60
CA ILE A 80 -17.17 -11.40 4.37
C ILE A 80 -15.77 -10.77 4.38
N GLY A 81 -14.91 -11.17 5.32
CA GLY A 81 -13.50 -10.74 5.35
C GLY A 81 -12.73 -11.16 4.08
N GLY A 82 -12.97 -12.37 3.58
CA GLY A 82 -12.40 -12.90 2.34
C GLY A 82 -12.86 -12.14 1.10
N ILE A 83 -14.16 -11.83 0.97
CA ILE A 83 -14.68 -11.00 -0.12
C ILE A 83 -14.01 -9.61 -0.10
N PHE A 84 -13.91 -8.99 1.08
CA PHE A 84 -13.23 -7.71 1.23
C PHE A 84 -11.76 -7.78 0.79
N LEU A 85 -11.05 -8.83 1.20
CA LEU A 85 -9.66 -9.08 0.79
C LEU A 85 -9.54 -9.28 -0.72
N ILE A 86 -10.45 -10.02 -1.36
CA ILE A 86 -10.45 -10.22 -2.82
C ILE A 86 -10.65 -8.89 -3.55
N ILE A 87 -11.58 -8.05 -3.11
CA ILE A 87 -11.79 -6.71 -3.67
C ILE A 87 -10.52 -5.86 -3.53
N LEU A 88 -9.86 -5.90 -2.36
CA LEU A 88 -8.61 -5.18 -2.12
C LEU A 88 -7.49 -5.68 -3.05
N CYS A 89 -7.34 -6.99 -3.21
CA CYS A 89 -6.31 -7.60 -4.07
C CYS A 89 -6.62 -7.51 -5.58
N THR A 90 -7.78 -7.01 -5.98
CA THR A 90 -8.16 -6.83 -7.40
C THR A 90 -8.34 -5.34 -7.70
N VAL A 91 -9.50 -4.79 -7.33
CA VAL A 91 -9.85 -3.37 -7.51
C VAL A 91 -8.89 -2.48 -6.73
N GLY A 92 -8.53 -2.87 -5.50
CA GLY A 92 -7.58 -2.12 -4.69
C GLY A 92 -6.19 -2.04 -5.31
N LEU A 93 -5.69 -3.09 -5.99
CA LEU A 93 -4.43 -3.03 -6.73
C LEU A 93 -4.50 -2.07 -7.92
N ILE A 94 -5.61 -2.07 -8.67
CA ILE A 94 -5.82 -1.12 -9.77
C ILE A 94 -5.80 0.32 -9.24
N MET A 95 -6.48 0.57 -8.12
CA MET A 95 -6.48 1.88 -7.45
C MET A 95 -5.08 2.25 -6.94
N LEU A 96 -4.33 1.29 -6.41
CA LEU A 96 -2.97 1.50 -5.91
C LEU A 96 -2.03 1.93 -7.05
N VAL A 97 -2.05 1.23 -8.18
CA VAL A 97 -1.27 1.57 -9.38
C VAL A 97 -1.68 2.94 -9.93
N SER A 98 -2.99 3.23 -9.97
CA SER A 98 -3.50 4.51 -10.45
C SER A 98 -3.07 5.67 -9.53
N THR A 99 -3.12 5.46 -8.22
CA THR A 99 -2.66 6.41 -7.21
C THR A 99 -1.16 6.67 -7.36
N TYR A 100 -0.35 5.62 -7.52
CA TYR A 100 1.07 5.75 -7.80
C TYR A 100 1.33 6.57 -9.06
N ARG A 101 0.64 6.31 -10.17
CA ARG A 101 0.78 7.09 -11.42
C ARG A 101 0.41 8.56 -11.20
N GLY A 102 -0.66 8.82 -10.45
CA GLY A 102 -1.05 10.18 -10.07
C GLY A 102 0.02 10.89 -9.24
N ILE A 103 0.61 10.20 -8.25
CA ILE A 103 1.72 10.71 -7.44
C ILE A 103 2.93 10.98 -8.33
N TYR A 104 3.34 10.03 -9.17
CA TYR A 104 4.48 10.18 -10.06
C TYR A 104 4.31 11.38 -10.99
N ASN A 105 3.18 11.47 -11.69
CA ASN A 105 2.92 12.59 -12.60
C ASN A 105 2.87 13.94 -11.88
N LYS A 106 2.31 14.00 -10.66
CA LYS A 106 2.24 15.23 -9.87
C LYS A 106 3.61 15.79 -9.49
N TYR A 107 4.58 14.91 -9.22
CA TYR A 107 5.92 15.30 -8.79
C TYR A 107 6.98 15.15 -9.88
N ARG A 108 6.61 14.70 -11.08
CA ARG A 108 7.51 14.64 -12.22
C ARG A 108 7.83 16.07 -12.67
N LYS A 109 9.10 16.38 -12.88
CA LYS A 109 9.48 17.64 -13.53
C LYS A 109 9.06 17.57 -14.99
N ASP A 110 8.28 18.55 -15.43
CA ASP A 110 8.20 18.85 -16.85
C ASP A 110 9.58 19.35 -17.28
N ARG A 111 10.12 18.79 -18.37
CA ARG A 111 11.46 19.14 -18.86
C ARG A 111 11.53 20.61 -19.22
#